data_AF-A0A915ZCB2-F1
#
_entry.id   AF-A0A915ZCB2-F1
#
_cell.length_a   1.000
_cell.length_b   1.000
_cell.length_c   1.000
_cell.angle_alpha   90.00
_cell.angle_beta   90.00
_cell.angle_gamma   90.00
#
_symmetry.space_group_name_H-M   'P 1'
#
loop_
_entity.id
_entity.type
_entity.pdbx_description
1 polymer ?
#
loop_
_entity_poly.entity_id
_entity_poly.type
_entity_poly.pdbx_seq_one_letter_code
_entity_poly.pdbx_strand_id
1 'polypeptide(L)'
;MQKAEILAEIELFYLLPNQRRWHTWFPEVIYYYADVDKTRVEIERLIEKGEWDTKEQELTEMQKNLLVELKIKHDPIDNKVIMEKLKIDNEELKIRNGELLEKLKSHDGKLDKLEELLKEIHKNNS
;
A
#
# COMPACT_ATOMS: atom_id res chain seq x y z
N MET A 1 -15.79 14.05 -10.56
CA MET A 1 -17.03 14.81 -10.26
C MET A 1 -16.85 15.74 -9.08
N GLN A 2 -16.32 15.27 -7.95
CA GLN A 2 -16.20 16.06 -6.71
C GLN A 2 -15.55 17.45 -6.85
N LYS A 3 -14.43 17.59 -7.59
CA LYS A 3 -13.73 18.89 -7.74
C LYS A 3 -14.61 19.97 -8.39
N ALA A 4 -15.43 19.62 -9.38
CA ALA A 4 -16.30 20.58 -10.08
C ALA A 4 -17.52 21.00 -9.24
N GLU A 5 -18.04 20.08 -8.42
CA GLU A 5 -19.15 20.36 -7.51
C GLU A 5 -18.73 21.27 -6.36
N ILE A 6 -17.57 20.98 -5.73
CA ILE A 6 -16.99 21.83 -4.68
C ILE A 6 -16.71 23.23 -5.22
N LEU A 7 -16.19 23.35 -6.45
CA LEU A 7 -15.95 24.64 -7.08
C LEU A 7 -17.27 25.41 -7.32
N ALA A 8 -18.30 24.73 -7.82
CA ALA A 8 -19.62 25.33 -8.04
C ALA A 8 -20.27 25.80 -6.72
N GLU A 9 -20.12 25.04 -5.63
CA GLU A 9 -20.62 25.44 -4.31
C GLU A 9 -19.87 26.66 -3.76
N ILE A 10 -18.53 26.69 -3.86
CA ILE A 10 -17.73 27.86 -3.50
C ILE A 10 -18.20 29.07 -4.30
N GLU A 11 -18.36 28.91 -5.62
CA GLU A 11 -18.80 29.99 -6.50
C GLU A 11 -20.20 30.51 -6.22
N LEU A 12 -21.10 29.61 -5.82
CA LEU A 12 -22.50 29.95 -5.58
C LEU A 12 -22.71 30.61 -4.22
N PHE A 13 -22.08 30.11 -3.16
CA PHE A 13 -22.37 30.51 -1.79
C PHE A 13 -21.43 31.57 -1.22
N TYR A 14 -20.19 31.64 -1.71
CA TYR A 14 -19.16 32.47 -1.10
C TYR A 14 -18.75 33.68 -1.94
N LEU A 15 -19.34 33.85 -3.14
CA LEU A 15 -18.98 34.92 -4.08
C LEU A 15 -20.10 35.87 -4.43
N LEU A 16 -19.74 37.15 -4.48
CA LEU A 16 -20.58 38.18 -5.06
C LEU A 16 -20.71 37.99 -6.58
N PRO A 17 -21.85 38.36 -7.18
CA PRO A 17 -22.08 38.25 -8.63
C PRO A 17 -20.99 38.90 -9.51
N ASN A 18 -20.32 39.93 -8.99
CA ASN A 18 -19.25 40.64 -9.70
C ASN A 18 -17.92 39.88 -9.68
N GLN A 19 -17.63 39.11 -8.63
CA GLN A 19 -16.43 38.29 -8.52
C GLN A 19 -16.48 37.16 -9.57
N ARG A 20 -17.60 36.43 -9.65
CA ARG A 20 -17.82 35.36 -10.65
C ARG A 20 -17.57 35.75 -12.11
N ARG A 21 -17.67 37.03 -12.46
CA ARG A 21 -17.49 37.55 -13.83
C ARG A 21 -16.04 37.94 -14.16
N TRP A 22 -15.14 37.96 -13.18
CA TRP A 22 -13.73 38.28 -13.40
C TRP A 22 -12.91 37.00 -13.52
N HIS A 23 -12.42 36.66 -14.71
CA HIS A 23 -11.75 35.38 -14.93
C HIS A 23 -10.48 35.17 -14.08
N THR A 24 -9.88 36.25 -13.60
CA THR A 24 -8.69 36.24 -12.72
C THR A 24 -9.03 36.37 -11.23
N TRP A 25 -10.32 36.42 -10.86
CA TRP A 25 -10.72 36.65 -9.48
C TRP A 25 -10.45 35.43 -8.60
N PHE A 26 -10.52 34.22 -9.18
CA PHE A 26 -10.33 32.99 -8.42
C PHE A 26 -8.89 32.96 -7.93
N PRO A 27 -8.68 32.94 -6.61
CA PRO A 27 -7.34 33.02 -6.06
C PRO A 27 -6.56 31.74 -6.39
N GLU A 28 -5.30 31.91 -6.79
CA GLU A 28 -4.38 30.79 -6.96
C GLU A 28 -4.10 30.08 -5.63
N VAL A 29 -4.18 30.82 -4.51
CA VAL A 29 -3.97 30.33 -3.14
C VAL A 29 -5.05 30.88 -2.21
N ILE A 30 -5.70 30.01 -1.43
CA ILE A 30 -6.70 30.39 -0.42
C ILE A 30 -6.11 30.18 0.97
N TYR A 31 -6.04 31.25 1.76
CA TYR A 31 -5.69 31.17 3.18
C TYR A 31 -6.96 30.94 4.01
N TYR A 32 -7.06 29.78 4.66
CA TYR A 32 -8.19 29.44 5.53
C TYR A 32 -7.71 29.25 6.97
N TYR A 33 -8.44 29.80 7.93
CA TYR A 33 -8.19 29.54 9.35
C TYR A 33 -8.76 28.18 9.73
N ALA A 34 -7.89 27.21 9.96
CA ALA A 34 -8.26 25.90 10.46
C ALA A 34 -7.91 25.80 11.95
N ASP A 35 -8.89 25.40 12.76
CA ASP A 35 -8.68 25.09 14.17
C ASP A 35 -7.81 23.83 14.29
N VAL A 36 -6.71 23.91 15.04
CA VAL A 36 -5.70 22.85 15.14
C VAL A 36 -6.31 21.55 15.66
N ASP A 37 -7.18 21.62 16.66
CA ASP A 37 -7.75 20.43 17.29
C ASP A 37 -8.79 19.78 16.38
N LYS A 38 -9.66 20.57 15.75
CA LYS A 38 -10.60 20.05 14.72
C LYS A 38 -9.86 19.42 13.55
N THR A 39 -8.76 20.02 13.13
CA THR A 39 -7.95 19.52 12.01
C THR A 39 -7.33 18.17 12.35
N ARG A 40 -6.79 17.99 13.56
CA ARG A 40 -6.28 16.70 14.02
C ARG A 40 -7.34 15.61 13.96
N VAL A 41 -8.52 15.88 14.53
CA VAL A 41 -9.64 14.91 14.56
C VAL A 41 -10.04 14.46 13.15
N GLU A 42 -10.11 15.41 12.20
CA GLU A 42 -10.49 15.07 10.83
C GLU A 42 -9.40 14.28 10.10
N ILE A 43 -8.13 14.60 10.30
CA ILE A 43 -7.00 13.84 9.72
C ILE A 43 -6.97 12.42 10.27
N GLU A 44 -7.15 12.24 11.58
CA GLU A 44 -7.23 10.91 12.20
C GLU A 44 -8.40 10.11 11.60
N ARG A 45 -9.57 10.72 11.42
CA ARG A 45 -10.73 10.10 10.75
C ARG A 45 -10.41 9.67 9.32
N LEU A 46 -9.68 10.49 8.56
CA LEU A 46 -9.28 10.18 7.18
C LEU A 46 -8.27 9.03 7.13
N ILE A 47 -7.33 8.98 8.07
CA ILE A 47 -6.37 7.88 8.21
C ILE A 47 -7.12 6.57 8.53
N GLU A 48 -8.03 6.59 9.50
CA GLU A 48 -8.84 5.42 9.89
C GLU A 48 -9.67 4.87 8.71
N LYS A 49 -10.15 5.76 7.85
CA LYS A 49 -10.90 5.39 6.64
C LYS A 49 -10.03 4.97 5.45
N GLY A 50 -8.70 5.15 5.54
CA GLY A 50 -7.77 4.91 4.44
C GLY A 50 -7.92 5.92 3.29
N GLU A 51 -8.52 7.09 3.55
CA GLU A 51 -8.73 8.16 2.57
C GLU A 51 -7.57 9.18 2.56
N TRP A 52 -6.70 9.13 3.57
CA TRP A 52 -5.58 10.08 3.75
C TRP A 52 -4.46 9.90 2.72
N ASP A 53 -4.02 8.66 2.48
CA ASP A 53 -2.87 8.35 1.64
C ASP A 53 -3.26 8.32 0.15
N THR A 54 -3.46 9.52 -0.42
CA THR A 54 -3.79 9.72 -1.84
C THR A 54 -2.56 9.52 -2.72
N LYS A 55 -2.72 8.91 -3.90
CA LYS A 55 -1.63 8.57 -4.84
C LYS A 55 -1.03 9.78 -5.59
N GLU A 56 -1.53 10.98 -5.37
CA GLU A 56 -1.03 12.20 -6.03
C GLU A 56 0.30 12.64 -5.36
N GLN A 57 1.41 12.42 -6.06
CA GLN A 57 2.77 12.69 -5.57
C GLN A 57 3.01 14.14 -5.13
N GLU A 58 2.33 15.11 -5.77
CA GLU A 58 2.40 16.52 -5.41
C GLU A 58 1.79 16.82 -4.03
N LEU A 59 0.81 16.03 -3.59
CA LEU A 59 0.17 16.19 -2.29
C LEU A 59 0.95 15.48 -1.18
N THR A 60 1.75 14.48 -1.51
CA THR A 60 2.45 13.63 -0.53
C THR A 60 3.40 14.43 0.37
N GLU A 61 4.09 15.44 -0.18
CA GLU A 61 5.03 16.25 0.59
C GLU A 61 4.31 17.24 1.53
N MET A 62 3.23 17.87 1.04
CA MET A 62 2.38 18.74 1.86
C MET A 62 1.69 17.97 2.99
N GLN A 63 1.20 16.77 2.73
CA GLN A 63 0.60 15.89 3.74
C GLN A 63 1.59 15.51 4.83
N LYS A 64 2.82 15.15 4.47
CA LYS A 64 3.90 14.84 5.43
C LYS A 64 4.23 16.05 6.30
N ASN A 65 4.39 17.23 5.69
CA ASN A 65 4.66 18.46 6.44
C ASN A 65 3.53 18.78 7.42
N LEU A 66 2.27 18.60 7.00
CA LEU A 66 1.10 18.82 7.84
C LEU A 66 1.04 17.87 9.04
N LEU A 67 1.36 16.58 8.86
CA LEU A 67 1.44 15.61 9.95
C LEU A 67 2.52 15.99 10.98
N VAL A 68 3.67 16.47 10.52
CA VAL A 68 4.77 16.94 11.38
C VAL A 68 4.34 18.17 12.19
N GLU A 69 3.76 19.18 11.54
CA GLU A 69 3.28 20.41 12.21
C GLU A 69 2.19 20.10 13.26
N LEU A 70 1.24 19.22 12.91
CA LEU A 70 0.17 18.83 13.81
C LEU A 70 0.61 17.81 14.87
N LYS A 71 1.84 17.28 14.78
CA LYS A 71 2.42 16.25 15.65
C LYS A 71 1.63 14.94 15.65
N ILE A 72 1.04 14.60 14.50
CA ILE A 72 0.30 13.35 14.30
C ILE A 72 1.30 12.27 13.89
N LYS A 73 1.29 11.13 14.57
CA LYS A 73 2.10 9.98 14.19
C LYS A 73 1.31 9.13 13.19
N HIS A 74 1.66 9.26 11.92
CA HIS A 74 1.15 8.40 10.85
C HIS A 74 2.32 7.92 10.01
N ASP A 75 2.46 6.60 9.87
CA ASP A 75 3.38 6.01 8.92
C ASP A 75 2.53 5.60 7.69
N PRO A 76 2.70 6.28 6.53
CA PRO A 76 1.89 6.04 5.32
C PRO A 76 2.12 4.66 4.72
N ILE A 77 3.11 3.90 5.23
CA ILE A 77 3.27 2.51 4.89
C ILE A 77 2.14 1.76 5.58
N ASP A 78 1.11 1.42 4.80
CA ASP A 78 0.07 0.46 5.15
C ASP A 78 0.72 -0.92 5.38
N ASN A 79 1.39 -1.02 6.51
CA ASN A 79 2.05 -2.21 7.01
C ASN A 79 1.05 -3.34 7.14
N LYS A 80 -0.27 -3.05 7.21
CA LYS A 80 -1.30 -4.07 7.27
C LYS A 80 -1.44 -4.78 5.94
N VAL A 81 -1.62 -4.05 4.82
CA VAL A 81 -1.71 -4.67 3.48
C VAL A 81 -0.40 -5.35 3.09
N ILE A 82 0.75 -4.73 3.39
CA ILE A 82 2.06 -5.34 3.16
C ILE A 82 2.24 -6.58 4.03
N MET A 83 1.85 -6.57 5.31
CA MET A 83 1.88 -7.75 6.17
C MET A 83 0.94 -8.85 5.70
N GLU A 84 -0.26 -8.51 5.23
CA GLU A 84 -1.22 -9.47 4.68
C GLU A 84 -0.60 -10.18 3.47
N LYS A 85 0.01 -9.41 2.56
CA LYS A 85 0.68 -9.95 1.38
C LYS A 85 1.91 -10.79 1.72
N LEU A 86 2.76 -10.30 2.63
CA LEU A 86 3.92 -11.05 3.12
C LEU A 86 3.52 -12.35 3.81
N LYS A 87 2.40 -12.38 4.55
CA LYS A 87 1.87 -13.62 5.14
C LYS A 87 1.45 -14.62 4.07
N ILE A 88 0.75 -14.17 3.03
CA ILE A 88 0.32 -15.01 1.91
C ILE A 88 1.55 -15.58 1.19
N ASP A 89 2.49 -14.72 0.80
CA ASP A 89 3.71 -15.13 0.09
C ASP A 89 4.53 -16.14 0.91
N ASN A 90 4.60 -15.96 2.24
CA ASN A 90 5.32 -16.87 3.13
C ASN A 90 4.64 -18.25 3.26
N GLU A 91 3.30 -18.31 3.26
CA GLU A 91 2.58 -19.59 3.24
C GLU A 91 2.75 -20.32 1.90
N GLU A 92 2.72 -19.61 0.76
CA GLU A 92 3.01 -20.21 -0.55
C GLU A 92 4.43 -20.78 -0.62
N LEU A 93 5.42 -20.06 -0.09
CA LEU A 93 6.80 -20.55 -0.01
C LEU A 93 6.91 -21.81 0.87
N LYS A 94 6.18 -21.87 1.97
CA LYS A 94 6.17 -23.02 2.87
C LYS A 94 5.59 -24.27 2.18
N ILE A 95 4.50 -24.11 1.42
CA ILE A 95 3.91 -25.19 0.62
C ILE A 95 4.91 -25.67 -0.43
N ARG A 96 5.47 -24.76 -1.22
CA ARG A 96 6.42 -25.09 -2.30
C ARG A 96 7.68 -25.79 -1.76
N ASN A 97 8.19 -25.34 -0.60
CA ASN A 97 9.32 -25.99 0.05
C ASN A 97 8.98 -27.40 0.54
N GLY A 98 7.75 -27.63 1.02
CA GLY A 98 7.27 -28.97 1.37
C GLY A 98 7.23 -29.92 0.17
N GLU A 99 6.69 -29.46 -0.97
CA GLU A 99 6.66 -30.24 -2.21
C GLU A 99 8.07 -30.57 -2.73
N LEU A 100 8.99 -29.61 -2.66
CA LEU A 100 10.39 -29.83 -3.06
C LEU A 100 11.07 -30.86 -2.16
N LEU A 101 10.79 -30.85 -0.85
CA LEU A 101 11.35 -31.80 0.10
C LEU A 101 10.87 -33.24 -0.20
N GLU A 102 9.58 -33.43 -0.50
CA GLU A 102 9.05 -34.74 -0.88
C GLU A 102 9.62 -35.24 -2.22
N LYS A 103 9.79 -34.35 -3.21
CA LYS A 103 10.48 -34.70 -4.46
C LYS A 103 11.92 -35.12 -4.22
N LEU A 104 12.66 -34.44 -3.33
CA LEU A 104 14.04 -34.80 -2.99
C LEU A 104 14.11 -36.19 -2.36
N LYS A 105 13.28 -36.48 -1.34
CA LYS A 105 13.20 -37.83 -0.73
C LYS A 105 12.90 -38.92 -1.76
N SER A 106 11.99 -38.64 -2.70
CA SER A 106 11.67 -39.59 -3.76
C SER A 106 12.86 -39.85 -4.69
N HIS A 107 13.69 -38.84 -4.99
CA HIS A 107 14.87 -39.01 -5.83
C HIS A 107 15.98 -39.78 -5.09
N ASP A 108 16.22 -39.50 -3.81
CA ASP A 108 17.17 -40.25 -2.98
C ASP A 108 16.83 -41.74 -2.99
N GLY A 109 15.57 -42.11 -2.72
CA GLY A 109 15.16 -43.52 -2.71
C GLY A 109 15.23 -44.20 -4.09
N LYS A 110 15.24 -43.44 -5.20
CA LYS A 110 15.52 -43.99 -6.53
C LYS A 110 17.03 -44.20 -6.74
N LEU A 111 17.85 -43.32 -6.18
CA LEU A 111 19.30 -43.37 -6.25
C LEU A 111 19.83 -44.59 -5.49
N ASP A 112 19.30 -44.85 -4.29
CA ASP A 112 19.63 -46.04 -3.48
C ASP A 112 19.37 -47.34 -4.26
N LYS A 113 18.20 -47.45 -4.91
CA LYS A 113 17.84 -48.62 -5.73
C LYS A 113 18.78 -48.81 -6.92
N LEU A 114 19.20 -47.71 -7.54
CA LEU A 114 20.12 -47.77 -8.69
C LEU A 114 21.51 -48.24 -8.26
N GLU A 115 21.95 -47.81 -7.08
CA GLU A 115 23.21 -48.24 -6.49
C GLU A 115 23.20 -49.73 -6.12
N GLU A 116 22.07 -50.25 -5.64
CA GLU A 116 21.86 -51.68 -5.38
C GLU A 116 21.97 -52.52 -6.66
N LEU A 117 21.30 -52.10 -7.74
CA LEU A 117 21.36 -52.78 -9.03
C LEU A 117 22.78 -52.78 -9.62
N LEU A 118 23.53 -51.68 -9.47
CA LEU A 118 24.92 -51.60 -9.93
C LEU A 118 25.84 -52.58 -9.18
N LYS A 119 25.62 -52.77 -7.87
CA LYS A 119 26.34 -53.77 -7.06
C LYS A 119 26.03 -55.19 -7.51
N GLU A 120 24.78 -55.51 -7.82
CA GLU A 120 24.38 -56.83 -8.35
C GLU A 120 25.00 -57.11 -9.72
N ILE A 121 24.99 -56.14 -10.64
CA ILE A 121 25.61 -56.30 -11.97
C ILE A 121 27.11 -56.56 -11.85
N HIS A 122 27.83 -55.84 -10.97
CA HIS A 122 29.25 -56.09 -10.73
C HIS A 122 29.51 -57.50 -10.18
N LYS A 123 28.63 -57.98 -9.28
CA LYS A 123 28.75 -59.32 -8.69
C LYS A 123 28.51 -60.45 -9.70
N ASN A 124 27.62 -60.23 -10.68
CA ASN A 124 27.31 -61.24 -11.70
C ASN A 124 28.34 -61.31 -12.84
N ASN A 125 29.22 -60.30 -12.97
CA ASN A 125 30.23 -60.19 -14.03
C ASN A 125 31.68 -60.43 -13.53
N SER A 126 31.88 -60.79 -12.26
CA SER A 126 33.15 -61.31 -11.69
C SER A 126 33.04 -62.81 -11.46
#